data_AF-A0A0F4GC30-F1
#
_entry.id   AF-A0A0F4GC30-F1
#
_cell.length_a   1.000
_cell.length_b   1.000
_cell.length_c   1.000
_cell.angle_alpha   90.00
_cell.angle_beta   90.00
_cell.angle_gamma   90.00
#
_symmetry.space_group_name_H-M   'P 1'
#
loop_
_entity.id
_entity.type
_entity.pdbx_description
1 polymer ?
#
loop_
_entity_poly.entity_id
_entity_poly.type
_entity_poly.pdbx_seq_one_letter_code
_entity_poly.pdbx_strand_id
1 'polypeptide(L)'
;MSSADKDKEAQEGNAGWLEQDGYRIKAEGYNIEEATEESTNGVNASGEPFESVEVNWNTDKEGSTDASFQERYGITWWKIAKAPWYSPFTWELTVNVRDTYHYIFADETNTSGGMYHLDCFKTGIHTLQYRSDRPKIHKVSGS
;
A
#
# COMPACT_ATOMS: atom_id res chain seq x y z
N MET A 1 -60.24 -1.37 -2.33
CA MET A 1 -59.18 -1.66 -1.34
C MET A 1 -58.24 -2.65 -2.03
N SER A 2 -57.15 -2.22 -2.68
CA SER A 2 -55.86 -1.74 -2.10
C SER A 2 -55.20 -2.88 -1.31
N SER A 3 -53.95 -3.32 -1.49
CA SER A 3 -52.70 -2.81 -2.10
C SER A 3 -51.93 -4.05 -2.60
N ALA A 4 -51.26 -4.07 -3.76
CA ALA A 4 -49.92 -3.52 -4.03
C ALA A 4 -48.81 -4.01 -3.07
N ASP A 5 -47.80 -4.64 -3.69
CA ASP A 5 -46.38 -4.45 -3.43
C ASP A 5 -45.68 -5.06 -2.20
N LYS A 6 -44.57 -5.74 -2.56
CA LYS A 6 -43.29 -5.86 -1.84
C LYS A 6 -43.21 -6.84 -0.67
N ASP A 7 -42.52 -7.95 -0.93
CA ASP A 7 -41.57 -8.48 0.04
C ASP A 7 -40.16 -8.00 -0.36
N LYS A 8 -39.78 -6.86 0.21
CA LYS A 8 -38.41 -6.36 0.36
C LYS A 8 -38.29 -6.02 1.84
N GLU A 9 -37.50 -6.77 2.59
CA GLU A 9 -36.86 -6.41 3.89
C GLU A 9 -36.19 -7.70 4.43
N ALA A 10 -34.98 -7.72 4.98
CA ALA A 10 -33.96 -6.71 5.19
C ALA A 10 -32.59 -7.43 5.28
N GLN A 11 -31.53 -6.71 4.90
CA GLN A 11 -30.13 -7.06 5.16
C GLN A 11 -29.87 -7.29 6.64
N GLU A 12 -28.99 -8.23 6.96
CA GLU A 12 -27.83 -8.03 7.85
C GLU A 12 -27.07 -9.36 8.00
N GLY A 13 -25.79 -9.37 7.62
CA GLY A 13 -25.00 -10.59 7.76
C GLY A 13 -23.65 -10.60 7.06
N ASN A 14 -22.79 -9.64 7.39
CA ASN A 14 -21.33 -9.67 7.23
C ASN A 14 -20.75 -9.32 5.85
N ALA A 15 -20.58 -8.01 5.66
CA ALA A 15 -19.87 -7.39 4.57
C ALA A 15 -18.34 -7.47 4.72
N GLY A 16 -17.65 -7.61 3.59
CA GLY A 16 -16.49 -6.75 3.35
C GLY A 16 -15.09 -7.34 3.50
N TRP A 17 -14.90 -8.67 3.48
CA TRP A 17 -13.55 -9.25 3.57
C TRP A 17 -13.27 -10.19 2.40
N LEU A 18 -12.21 -9.89 1.65
CA LEU A 18 -11.59 -10.83 0.72
C LEU A 18 -10.34 -11.40 1.40
N GLU A 19 -10.25 -12.73 1.44
CA GLU A 19 -9.07 -13.46 1.89
C GLU A 19 -8.26 -13.87 0.67
N GLN A 20 -7.05 -13.31 0.54
CA GLN A 20 -6.05 -13.78 -0.41
C GLN A 20 -4.74 -14.00 0.33
N ASP A 21 -4.16 -15.20 0.19
CA ASP A 21 -2.87 -15.61 0.77
C ASP A 21 -2.71 -15.37 2.28
N GLY A 22 -3.82 -15.42 3.03
CA GLY A 22 -3.83 -15.31 4.49
C GLY A 22 -3.92 -13.89 5.05
N TYR A 23 -4.16 -12.87 4.21
CA TYR A 23 -4.35 -11.48 4.65
C TYR A 23 -5.81 -11.04 4.49
N ARG A 24 -6.35 -10.37 5.52
CA ARG A 24 -7.72 -9.81 5.53
C ARG A 24 -7.70 -8.40 4.95
N ILE A 25 -8.24 -8.23 3.75
CA ILE A 25 -8.36 -6.92 3.08
C ILE A 25 -9.81 -6.47 3.15
N LYS A 26 -10.05 -5.22 3.61
CA LYS A 26 -11.40 -4.63 3.64
C LYS A 26 -11.82 -4.29 2.21
N ALA A 27 -12.79 -5.03 1.68
CA ALA A 27 -13.21 -5.01 0.28
C ALA A 27 -14.14 -3.84 -0.10
N GLU A 28 -14.64 -3.06 0.87
CA GLU A 28 -15.74 -2.10 0.66
C GLU A 28 -15.38 -0.82 -0.15
N GLY A 29 -14.30 -0.83 -0.93
CA GLY A 29 -13.89 0.36 -1.71
C GLY A 29 -13.18 0.13 -3.03
N TYR A 30 -12.87 -1.10 -3.44
CA TYR A 30 -12.00 -1.31 -4.61
C TYR A 30 -12.55 -2.42 -5.53
N ASN A 31 -12.90 -2.02 -6.76
CA ASN A 31 -13.22 -2.94 -7.84
C ASN A 31 -11.89 -3.40 -8.48
N ILE A 32 -11.46 -4.63 -8.19
CA ILE A 32 -10.14 -5.19 -8.55
C ILE A 32 -10.15 -5.79 -9.97
N GLU A 33 -11.26 -5.70 -10.71
CA GLU A 33 -11.44 -6.42 -11.99
C GLU A 33 -10.82 -5.74 -13.23
N GLU A 34 -10.18 -4.57 -13.11
CA GLU A 34 -9.76 -3.78 -14.28
C GLU A 34 -8.23 -3.67 -14.47
N ALA A 35 -7.50 -4.75 -14.23
CA ALA A 35 -6.06 -4.83 -14.56
C ALA A 35 -5.84 -5.84 -15.70
N THR A 36 -6.35 -5.54 -16.90
CA THR A 36 -5.99 -6.28 -18.11
C THR A 36 -4.68 -5.76 -18.72
N GLU A 37 -3.92 -6.74 -19.19
CA GLU A 37 -2.58 -6.75 -19.76
C GLU A 37 -2.29 -5.68 -20.83
N GLU A 38 -0.97 -5.50 -21.08
CA GLU A 38 -0.31 -4.75 -22.17
C GLU A 38 0.12 -3.31 -21.90
N SER A 39 1.37 -3.16 -21.44
CA SER A 39 2.21 -2.02 -21.81
C SER A 39 3.68 -2.39 -21.60
N THR A 40 4.31 -2.90 -22.66
CA THR A 40 5.76 -2.95 -22.79
C THR A 40 6.28 -1.55 -23.11
N ASN A 41 7.27 -1.10 -22.32
CA ASN A 41 8.04 0.16 -22.37
C ASN A 41 7.56 1.24 -21.41
N GLY A 42 8.31 1.40 -20.30
CA GLY A 42 8.25 2.54 -19.40
C GLY A 42 6.89 2.75 -18.76
N VAL A 43 6.66 2.17 -17.59
CA VAL A 43 5.45 2.42 -16.82
C VAL A 43 5.48 3.88 -16.39
N ASN A 44 4.75 4.74 -17.08
CA ASN A 44 4.59 6.14 -16.68
C ASN A 44 4.11 6.14 -15.23
N ALA A 45 4.78 6.92 -14.38
CA ALA A 45 4.25 7.20 -13.07
C ALA A 45 2.84 7.81 -13.25
N SER A 46 1.83 7.34 -12.52
CA SER A 46 0.46 7.84 -12.74
C SER A 46 0.22 9.23 -12.15
N GLY A 47 1.22 9.84 -11.52
CA GLY A 47 1.18 11.23 -11.06
C GLY A 47 2.54 11.94 -11.06
N GLU A 48 2.52 13.23 -10.72
CA GLU A 48 3.72 14.07 -10.67
C GLU A 48 4.76 13.51 -9.67
N PRO A 49 6.06 13.64 -9.96
CA PRO A 49 7.11 13.32 -9.01
C PRO A 49 6.98 14.14 -7.72
N PHE A 50 7.37 13.54 -6.61
CA PHE A 50 7.38 14.19 -5.30
C PHE A 50 8.60 13.79 -4.49
N GLU A 51 9.11 14.73 -3.69
CA GLU A 51 10.33 14.52 -2.91
C GLU A 51 10.07 14.73 -1.42
N SER A 52 10.68 13.87 -0.60
CA SER A 52 10.86 14.07 0.84
C SER A 52 9.57 14.32 1.63
N VAL A 53 8.50 13.58 1.31
CA VAL A 53 7.26 13.61 2.10
C VAL A 53 7.52 12.98 3.46
N GLU A 54 7.33 13.75 4.52
CA GLU A 54 7.53 13.26 5.89
C GLU A 54 6.41 12.28 6.29
N VAL A 55 6.80 11.16 6.88
CA VAL A 55 5.89 10.13 7.41
C VAL A 55 6.35 9.67 8.78
N ASN A 56 5.51 8.93 9.50
CA ASN A 56 5.85 8.37 10.81
C ASN A 56 5.44 6.89 10.87
N TRP A 57 6.07 6.06 10.05
CA TRP A 57 5.74 4.65 9.93
C TRP A 57 6.62 3.84 10.87
N ASN A 58 6.02 3.42 11.98
CA ASN A 58 6.72 2.72 13.05
C ASN A 58 6.89 1.24 12.73
N THR A 59 7.94 0.65 13.28
CA THR A 59 8.22 -0.79 13.19
C THR A 59 7.14 -1.63 13.87
N ASP A 60 6.90 -2.82 13.35
CA ASP A 60 5.90 -3.77 13.85
C ASP A 60 4.48 -3.19 13.90
N LYS A 61 4.17 -2.29 12.97
CA LYS A 61 2.87 -1.65 12.81
C LYS A 61 2.43 -1.62 11.37
N GLU A 62 1.15 -1.39 11.18
CA GLU A 62 0.52 -1.08 9.91
C GLU A 62 -0.44 0.09 10.06
N GLY A 63 -0.79 0.73 8.95
CA GLY A 63 -1.70 1.86 8.95
C GLY A 63 -2.18 2.23 7.55
N SER A 64 -3.34 2.89 7.51
CA SER A 64 -3.85 3.54 6.30
C SER A 64 -3.36 4.99 6.24
N THR A 65 -3.18 5.50 5.03
CA THR A 65 -2.96 6.92 4.78
C THR A 65 -4.30 7.64 4.62
N ASP A 66 -4.34 8.96 4.81
CA ASP A 66 -5.56 9.75 4.57
C ASP A 66 -5.81 9.97 3.07
N ALA A 67 -7.02 10.41 2.72
CA ALA A 67 -7.43 10.61 1.33
C ALA A 67 -6.51 11.60 0.56
N SER A 68 -5.98 12.63 1.22
CA SER A 68 -5.12 13.62 0.58
C SER A 68 -3.74 13.07 0.25
N PHE A 69 -3.21 12.21 1.12
CA PHE A 69 -1.97 11.47 0.90
C PHE A 69 -2.14 10.45 -0.21
N GLN A 70 -3.27 9.73 -0.22
CA GLN A 70 -3.60 8.77 -1.27
C GLN A 70 -3.69 9.44 -2.63
N GLU A 71 -4.40 10.57 -2.71
CA GLU A 71 -4.61 11.33 -3.94
C GLU A 71 -3.29 11.81 -4.55
N ARG A 72 -2.34 12.23 -3.71
CA ARG A 72 -1.08 12.82 -4.15
C ARG A 72 0.04 11.82 -4.37
N TYR A 73 0.11 10.76 -3.57
CA TYR A 73 1.28 9.90 -3.48
C TYR A 73 0.97 8.42 -3.74
N GLY A 74 -0.30 8.08 -3.94
CA GLY A 74 -0.71 6.73 -4.37
C GLY A 74 -0.70 5.65 -3.30
N ILE A 75 -0.01 5.85 -2.17
CA ILE A 75 0.07 4.86 -1.10
C ILE A 75 -1.20 4.96 -0.25
N THR A 76 -1.92 3.85 -0.13
CA THR A 76 -3.19 3.74 0.62
C THR A 76 -3.02 3.08 1.99
N TRP A 77 -2.03 2.20 2.11
CA TRP A 77 -1.75 1.44 3.30
C TRP A 77 -0.27 1.03 3.33
N TRP A 78 0.27 0.88 4.54
CA TRP A 78 1.64 0.45 4.78
C TRP A 78 1.72 -0.50 5.98
N LYS A 79 2.77 -1.31 6.01
CA LYS A 79 3.16 -2.15 7.15
C LYS A 79 4.66 -2.34 7.21
N ILE A 80 5.21 -2.26 8.41
CA ILE A 80 6.60 -2.62 8.68
C ILE A 80 6.59 -3.79 9.65
N ALA A 81 7.21 -4.90 9.26
CA ALA A 81 7.34 -6.09 10.10
C ALA A 81 8.74 -6.69 9.98
N LYS A 82 9.05 -7.66 10.84
CA LYS A 82 10.23 -8.51 10.63
C LYS A 82 10.12 -9.24 9.29
N ALA A 83 11.22 -9.23 8.56
CA ALA A 83 11.31 -10.03 7.34
C ALA A 83 11.14 -11.53 7.68
N PRO A 84 10.68 -12.35 6.72
CA PRO A 84 10.56 -13.80 6.91
C PRO A 84 11.88 -14.42 7.40
N TRP A 85 11.80 -15.51 8.17
CA TRP A 85 12.95 -16.13 8.83
C TRP A 85 14.08 -16.58 7.88
N TYR A 86 13.77 -16.82 6.61
CA TYR A 86 14.72 -17.20 5.56
C TYR A 86 15.31 -15.99 4.81
N SER A 87 14.82 -14.78 5.08
CA SER A 87 15.34 -13.57 4.44
C SER A 87 16.72 -13.21 4.98
N PRO A 88 17.67 -12.79 4.12
CA PRO A 88 18.91 -12.20 4.58
C PRO A 88 18.73 -10.79 5.15
N PHE A 89 17.55 -10.17 5.03
CA PHE A 89 17.22 -8.84 5.55
C PHE A 89 16.51 -8.94 6.90
N THR A 90 16.44 -7.83 7.65
CA THR A 90 15.87 -7.82 9.00
C THR A 90 14.43 -7.32 9.05
N TRP A 91 14.03 -6.48 8.08
CA TRP A 91 12.73 -5.84 8.04
C TRP A 91 12.11 -5.93 6.65
N GLU A 92 10.79 -5.90 6.60
CA GLU A 92 9.99 -5.86 5.39
C GLU A 92 8.98 -4.72 5.51
N LEU A 93 9.02 -3.82 4.53
CA LEU A 93 8.02 -2.80 4.29
C LEU A 93 7.06 -3.34 3.23
N THR A 94 5.78 -3.44 3.57
CA THR A 94 4.70 -3.72 2.62
C THR A 94 3.92 -2.43 2.40
N VAL A 95 3.60 -2.10 1.15
CA VAL A 95 2.74 -0.97 0.80
C VAL A 95 1.66 -1.42 -0.17
N ASN A 96 0.47 -0.83 -0.07
CA ASN A 96 -0.58 -0.96 -1.06
C ASN A 96 -0.72 0.35 -1.83
N VAL A 97 -0.57 0.31 -3.15
CA VAL A 97 -0.53 1.50 -4.00
C VAL A 97 -1.63 1.49 -5.04
N ARG A 98 -2.23 2.64 -5.32
CA ARG A 98 -3.22 2.83 -6.40
C ARG A 98 -2.62 3.50 -7.64
N ASP A 99 -1.37 3.95 -7.52
CA ASP A 99 -0.60 4.68 -8.52
C ASP A 99 0.75 3.98 -8.71
N THR A 100 1.28 4.04 -9.93
CA THR A 100 2.61 3.49 -10.25
C THR A 100 3.66 4.55 -10.01
N TYR A 101 4.73 4.21 -9.29
CA TYR A 101 5.85 5.08 -8.99
C TYR A 101 7.10 4.24 -8.73
N HIS A 102 8.26 4.85 -8.95
CA HIS A 102 9.49 4.43 -8.28
C HIS A 102 9.56 5.08 -6.90
N TYR A 103 9.23 4.35 -5.85
CA TYR A 103 9.26 4.88 -4.49
C TYR A 103 10.64 4.77 -3.86
N ILE A 104 11.04 5.82 -3.13
CA ILE A 104 12.23 5.83 -2.29
C ILE A 104 11.78 6.05 -0.85
N PHE A 105 12.09 5.10 0.03
CA PHE A 105 11.81 5.16 1.46
C PHE A 105 13.10 5.44 2.23
N ALA A 106 13.06 6.35 3.20
CA ALA A 106 14.21 6.64 4.06
C ALA A 106 13.92 6.39 5.53
N ASP A 107 14.91 5.84 6.23
CA ASP A 107 14.89 5.59 7.67
C ASP A 107 15.85 6.52 8.47
N GLU A 108 15.81 6.46 9.80
CA GLU A 108 16.59 7.34 10.70
C GLU A 108 18.05 6.89 10.92
N THR A 109 18.59 6.01 10.07
CA THR A 109 19.93 5.44 10.27
C THR A 109 21.03 6.46 9.95
N ASN A 110 21.99 6.63 10.87
CA ASN A 110 22.98 7.72 10.89
C ASN A 110 24.06 7.70 9.79
N THR A 111 24.14 6.65 8.96
CA THR A 111 25.09 6.57 7.84
C THR A 111 24.32 6.73 6.54
N SER A 112 24.24 7.96 6.05
CA SER A 112 23.61 8.29 4.76
C SER A 112 22.15 7.85 4.62
N GLY A 113 21.37 7.87 5.72
CA GLY A 113 19.92 7.68 5.78
C GLY A 113 19.41 6.54 4.92
N GLY A 114 19.24 5.34 5.46
CA GLY A 114 18.95 4.13 4.68
C GLY A 114 17.86 4.35 3.64
N MET A 115 18.28 4.56 2.38
CA MET A 115 17.39 4.79 1.25
C MET A 115 17.10 3.45 0.60
N TYR A 116 15.83 3.15 0.41
CA TYR A 116 15.36 1.88 -0.10
C TYR A 116 14.42 2.12 -1.27
N HIS A 117 14.73 1.49 -2.39
CA HIS A 117 14.04 1.69 -3.66
C HIS A 117 13.02 0.58 -3.87
N LEU A 118 11.80 0.95 -4.27
CA LEU A 118 10.73 0.02 -4.59
C LEU A 118 10.01 0.46 -5.87
N ASP A 119 10.20 -0.33 -6.92
CA ASP A 119 9.50 -0.13 -8.18
C ASP A 119 8.07 -0.70 -8.12
N CYS A 120 7.08 0.19 -8.10
CA CYS A 120 5.67 -0.19 -8.14
C CYS A 120 5.14 -0.09 -9.58
N PHE A 121 5.34 -1.13 -10.38
CA PHE A 121 4.94 -1.17 -11.80
C PHE A 121 3.44 -1.48 -12.04
N LYS A 122 2.69 -1.74 -10.98
CA LYS A 122 1.24 -1.97 -11.04
C LYS A 122 0.60 -1.50 -9.73
N THR A 123 -0.71 -1.32 -9.75
CA THR A 123 -1.48 -1.11 -8.52
C THR A 123 -1.51 -2.39 -7.67
N GLY A 124 -1.78 -2.23 -6.37
CA GLY A 124 -1.85 -3.31 -5.41
C GLY A 124 -0.67 -3.35 -4.44
N ILE A 125 -0.41 -4.54 -3.91
CA ILE A 125 0.55 -4.77 -2.82
C ILE A 125 1.96 -4.98 -3.38
N HIS A 126 2.93 -4.29 -2.78
CA HIS A 126 4.36 -4.43 -3.05
C HIS A 126 5.14 -4.53 -1.74
N THR A 127 6.29 -5.21 -1.80
CA THR A 127 7.12 -5.47 -0.63
C THR A 127 8.58 -5.13 -0.90
N LEU A 128 9.22 -4.54 0.10
CA LEU A 128 10.63 -4.19 0.11
C LEU A 128 11.26 -4.75 1.39
N GLN A 129 12.29 -5.58 1.24
CA GLN A 129 13.06 -6.09 2.37
C GLN A 129 14.35 -5.29 2.54
N TYR A 130 14.67 -4.91 3.78
CA TYR A 130 15.80 -4.03 4.07
C TYR A 130 16.48 -4.34 5.41
N ARG A 131 17.72 -3.86 5.54
CA ARG A 131 18.50 -3.93 6.77
C ARG A 131 18.61 -2.54 7.37
N SER A 132 18.22 -2.45 8.64
CA SER A 132 18.28 -1.22 9.43
C SER A 132 18.35 -1.53 10.92
N ASP A 133 19.11 -0.73 11.65
CA ASP A 133 19.09 -0.66 13.12
C ASP A 133 17.99 0.28 13.64
N ARG A 134 17.47 1.17 12.79
CA ARG A 134 16.39 2.14 13.05
C ARG A 134 15.37 2.11 11.91
N PRO A 135 14.53 1.06 11.83
CA PRO A 135 13.80 0.69 10.62
C PRO A 135 12.53 1.51 10.37
N LYS A 136 12.25 2.46 11.26
CA LYS A 136 11.14 3.39 11.13
C LYS A 136 11.37 4.24 9.89
N ILE A 137 10.39 4.25 8.99
CA ILE A 137 10.41 5.11 7.80
C ILE A 137 9.92 6.49 8.20
N HIS A 138 10.69 7.52 7.85
CA HIS A 138 10.37 8.93 8.11
C HIS A 138 10.22 9.76 6.85
N LYS A 139 10.67 9.29 5.69
CA LYS A 139 10.48 9.98 4.41
C LYS A 139 10.11 9.04 3.27
N VAL A 140 9.30 9.54 2.35
CA VAL A 140 8.93 8.89 1.09
C VAL A 140 9.10 9.88 -0.07
N SER A 141 9.65 9.41 -1.17
CA SER A 141 9.68 10.11 -2.47
C SER A 141 9.16 9.19 -3.56
N GLY A 142 8.73 9.76 -4.69
CA GLY A 142 8.24 9.02 -5.85
C GLY A 142 8.55 9.74 -7.15
N SER A 143 8.87 8.99 -8.20
CA SER A 143 9.12 9.49 -9.57
C SER A 143 8.59 8.56 -10.64
#